data_AF-A0A0P7ZIX0-F1
#
_entry.id   AF-A0A0P7ZIX0-F1
#
_cell.length_a   1.000
_cell.length_b   1.000
_cell.length_c   1.000
_cell.angle_alpha   90.00
_cell.angle_beta   90.00
_cell.angle_gamma   90.00
#
_symmetry.space_group_name_H-M   'P 1'
#
loop_
_entity.id
_entity.type
_entity.pdbx_description
1 polymer ?
#
loop_
_entity_poly.entity_id
_entity_poly.type
_entity_poly.pdbx_seq_one_letter_code
_entity_poly.pdbx_strand_id
1 'polypeptide(L)'
;MNKILALIISYAFTYYTLIYEHAKSWNIDFNSLADSLITMSGLIFAIIGMWVSYSYPEAVQKLTQDNKDLEIIESVSRARRLESLIMTILISATILLTCLLAKAIIIPLASEIRLFEDIKPEIRSIGIGAAWFLVLIQSIAMLKIMSINLKFINQIYELIEKLELHRKVQPYKNSERIKRESQKKKDQSDNDED
;
A
#
# COMPACT_ATOMS: atom_id res chain seq x y z
N MET A 1 -0.33 14.88 -10.11
CA MET A 1 -0.24 16.21 -9.49
C MET A 1 -1.62 16.83 -9.24
N ASN A 2 -2.48 16.97 -10.25
CA ASN A 2 -3.81 17.62 -10.12
C ASN A 2 -4.74 16.99 -9.06
N LYS A 3 -4.70 15.67 -8.87
CA LYS A 3 -5.53 14.98 -7.86
C LYS A 3 -5.11 15.30 -6.42
N ILE A 4 -3.80 15.39 -6.16
CA ILE A 4 -3.27 15.73 -4.82
C ILE A 4 -3.57 17.19 -4.51
N LEU A 5 -3.40 18.06 -5.50
CA LEU A 5 -3.65 19.49 -5.38
C LEU A 5 -5.14 19.78 -5.14
N ALA A 6 -6.04 19.09 -5.85
CA ALA A 6 -7.49 19.15 -5.59
C ALA A 6 -7.85 18.65 -4.18
N LEU A 7 -7.17 17.61 -3.67
CA LEU A 7 -7.40 17.07 -2.33
C LEU A 7 -6.97 18.08 -1.25
N ILE A 8 -5.82 18.73 -1.43
CA ILE A 8 -5.33 19.79 -0.54
C ILE A 8 -6.27 21.00 -0.54
N ILE A 9 -6.77 21.42 -1.70
CA ILE A 9 -7.73 22.53 -1.81
C ILE A 9 -9.06 22.16 -1.14
N SER A 10 -9.58 20.96 -1.38
CA SER A 10 -10.83 20.50 -0.73
C SER A 10 -10.68 20.40 0.79
N TYR A 11 -9.50 19.99 1.27
CA TYR A 11 -9.17 19.95 2.68
C TYR A 11 -9.11 21.34 3.29
N ALA A 12 -8.40 22.27 2.66
CA ALA A 12 -8.29 23.66 3.12
C ALA A 12 -9.66 24.34 3.21
N PHE A 13 -10.53 24.10 2.22
CA PHE A 13 -11.91 24.57 2.23
C PHE A 13 -12.70 23.99 3.40
N THR A 14 -12.68 22.65 3.56
CA THR A 14 -13.38 21.95 4.66
C THR A 14 -12.89 22.40 6.04
N TYR A 15 -11.58 22.60 6.19
CA TYR A 15 -10.96 23.08 7.43
C TYR A 15 -11.43 24.49 7.78
N TYR A 16 -11.40 25.40 6.80
CA TYR A 16 -11.82 26.79 6.97
C TYR A 16 -13.32 26.89 7.31
N THR A 17 -14.18 26.13 6.64
CA THR A 17 -15.64 26.25 6.79
C THR A 17 -16.21 25.58 8.04
N LEU A 18 -15.62 24.46 8.49
CA LEU A 18 -16.24 23.62 9.54
C LEU A 18 -15.42 23.55 10.83
N ILE A 19 -14.09 23.49 10.70
CA ILE A 19 -13.22 23.10 11.81
C ILE A 19 -12.61 24.32 12.49
N TYR A 20 -12.29 25.39 11.77
CA TYR A 20 -11.56 26.53 12.33
C TYR A 20 -12.25 27.18 13.54
N GLU A 21 -13.57 27.40 13.48
CA GLU A 21 -14.34 27.98 14.59
C GLU A 21 -14.61 26.95 15.71
N HIS A 22 -14.98 25.72 15.37
CA HIS A 22 -15.25 24.66 16.35
C HIS A 22 -13.99 24.18 17.08
N ALA A 23 -12.82 24.24 16.42
CA ALA A 23 -11.53 23.86 17.00
C ALA A 23 -11.10 24.78 18.14
N LYS A 24 -11.57 26.04 18.18
CA LYS A 24 -11.32 26.94 19.32
C LYS A 24 -12.07 26.49 20.58
N SER A 25 -13.18 25.77 20.43
CA SER A 25 -14.01 25.26 21.54
C SER A 25 -13.59 23.87 22.03
N TRP A 26 -12.99 23.04 21.17
CA TRP A 26 -12.69 21.65 21.52
C TRP A 26 -11.43 21.47 22.37
N ASN A 27 -11.59 20.75 23.49
CA ASN A 27 -10.46 20.35 24.33
C ASN A 27 -9.94 18.96 23.94
N ILE A 28 -9.25 18.87 22.78
CA ILE A 28 -8.60 17.63 22.34
C ILE A 28 -7.27 17.44 23.06
N ASP A 29 -7.02 16.23 23.57
CA ASP A 29 -5.71 15.82 24.05
C ASP A 29 -4.78 15.47 22.88
N PHE A 30 -3.92 16.41 22.53
CA PHE A 30 -2.95 16.27 21.45
C PHE A 30 -1.94 15.14 21.68
N ASN A 31 -1.62 14.82 22.94
CA ASN A 31 -0.66 13.75 23.24
C ASN A 31 -1.25 12.39 22.87
N SER A 32 -2.49 12.12 23.31
CA SER A 32 -3.19 10.88 22.97
C SER A 32 -3.40 10.70 21.47
N LEU A 33 -3.72 11.79 20.75
CA LEU A 33 -3.87 11.77 19.30
C LEU A 33 -2.53 11.49 18.61
N ALA A 34 -1.46 12.17 19.00
CA ALA A 34 -0.13 11.96 18.46
C ALA A 34 0.37 10.53 18.71
N ASP A 35 0.12 9.98 19.91
CA ASP A 35 0.49 8.60 20.26
C ASP A 35 -0.25 7.60 19.37
N SER A 36 -1.55 7.80 19.16
CA SER A 36 -2.33 6.97 18.23
C SER A 36 -1.79 7.01 16.80
N LEU A 37 -1.38 8.19 16.32
CA LEU A 37 -0.78 8.36 15.00
C LEU A 37 0.59 7.68 14.88
N ILE A 38 1.45 7.82 15.89
CA ILE A 38 2.76 7.17 15.94
C ILE A 38 2.59 5.65 15.91
N THR A 39 1.70 5.09 16.73
CA THR A 39 1.43 3.65 16.76
C THR A 39 0.95 3.13 15.41
N MET A 40 -0.03 3.80 14.79
CA MET A 40 -0.53 3.41 13.46
C MET A 40 0.54 3.55 12.37
N SER A 41 1.39 4.57 12.46
CA SER A 41 2.50 4.78 11.52
C SER A 41 3.57 3.70 11.62
N GLY A 42 3.91 3.29 12.86
CA GLY A 42 4.83 2.18 13.10
C GLY A 42 4.29 0.84 12.59
N LEU A 43 3.00 0.58 12.78
CA LEU A 43 2.35 -0.63 12.26
C LEU A 43 2.37 -0.68 10.72
N ILE A 44 2.06 0.44 10.08
CA ILE A 44 2.13 0.56 8.62
C ILE A 44 3.57 0.36 8.11
N PHE A 45 4.55 0.96 8.78
CA PHE A 45 5.96 0.78 8.47
C PHE A 45 6.38 -0.69 8.53
N ALA A 46 5.94 -1.41 9.56
CA ALA A 46 6.24 -2.84 9.71
C ALA A 46 5.62 -3.70 8.59
N ILE A 47 4.33 -3.49 8.29
CA ILE A 47 3.63 -4.27 7.24
C ILE A 47 4.27 -4.03 5.88
N ILE A 48 4.53 -2.77 5.51
CA ILE A 48 5.14 -2.51 4.20
C ILE A 48 6.61 -2.95 4.19
N GLY A 49 7.34 -2.83 5.30
CA GLY A 49 8.71 -3.33 5.41
C GLY A 49 8.80 -4.82 5.06
N MET A 50 7.86 -5.62 5.55
CA MET A 50 7.71 -7.03 5.15
C MET A 50 7.48 -7.17 3.63
N TRP A 51 6.55 -6.40 3.07
CA TRP A 51 6.24 -6.44 1.64
C TRP A 51 7.40 -6.05 0.73
N VAL A 52 8.18 -5.05 1.12
CA VAL A 52 9.38 -4.61 0.38
C VAL A 52 10.44 -5.70 0.42
N SER A 53 10.66 -6.33 1.58
CA SER A 53 11.61 -7.44 1.71
C SER A 53 11.28 -8.60 0.76
N TYR A 54 10.00 -8.88 0.53
CA TYR A 54 9.57 -9.90 -0.42
C TYR A 54 9.67 -9.45 -1.88
N SER A 55 9.19 -8.25 -2.18
CA SER A 55 9.03 -7.77 -3.57
C SER A 55 10.34 -7.26 -4.19
N TYR A 56 11.29 -6.81 -3.38
CA TYR A 56 12.56 -6.25 -3.83
C TYR A 56 13.44 -7.25 -4.60
N PRO A 57 13.77 -8.45 -4.05
CA PRO A 57 14.61 -9.40 -4.76
C PRO A 57 13.95 -9.89 -6.07
N GLU A 58 12.63 -10.03 -6.09
CA GLU A 58 11.87 -10.41 -7.29
C GLU A 58 11.98 -9.36 -8.40
N ALA A 59 11.91 -8.07 -8.05
CA ALA A 59 12.08 -6.97 -9.01
C ALA A 59 13.51 -6.91 -9.57
N VAL A 60 14.53 -7.09 -8.71
CA VAL A 60 15.94 -7.07 -9.12
C VAL A 60 16.28 -8.26 -10.02
N GLN A 61 15.83 -9.48 -9.69
CA GLN A 61 16.10 -10.66 -10.50
C GLN A 61 15.57 -10.55 -11.93
N LYS A 62 14.38 -9.93 -12.10
CA LYS A 62 13.77 -9.70 -13.42
C LYS A 62 14.46 -8.62 -14.24
N LEU A 63 15.11 -7.64 -13.60
CA LEU A 63 15.90 -6.63 -14.30
C LEU A 63 17.21 -7.20 -14.83
N THR A 64 17.77 -8.21 -14.15
CA THR A 64 19.04 -8.85 -14.55
C THR A 64 18.85 -9.97 -15.58
N GLN A 65 17.63 -10.48 -15.76
CA GLN A 65 17.31 -11.51 -16.77
C GLN A 65 16.75 -10.85 -18.04
N ASP A 66 17.65 -10.60 -18.98
CA ASP A 66 17.49 -9.74 -20.15
C ASP A 66 16.80 -10.44 -21.34
N ASN A 67 15.57 -10.97 -21.20
CA ASN A 67 14.94 -11.75 -22.28
C ASN A 67 13.46 -11.41 -22.55
N LYS A 68 13.24 -10.53 -23.54
CA LYS A 68 12.01 -10.28 -24.33
C LYS A 68 11.17 -9.06 -23.92
N ASP A 69 10.75 -8.30 -24.92
CA ASP A 69 10.06 -7.00 -24.81
C ASP A 69 8.73 -7.03 -24.03
N LEU A 70 8.04 -8.18 -23.98
CA LEU A 70 6.83 -8.36 -23.15
C LEU A 70 7.15 -8.41 -21.64
N GLU A 71 8.34 -8.88 -21.27
CA GLU A 71 8.82 -8.94 -19.89
C GLU A 71 9.17 -7.54 -19.35
N ILE A 72 9.50 -6.59 -20.24
CA ILE A 72 9.83 -5.19 -19.90
C ILE A 72 8.58 -4.44 -19.41
N ILE A 73 7.42 -4.60 -20.06
CA ILE A 73 6.18 -3.94 -19.60
C ILE A 73 5.76 -4.48 -18.23
N GLU A 74 5.91 -5.78 -18.02
CA GLU A 74 5.59 -6.41 -16.74
C GLU A 74 6.56 -6.00 -15.63
N SER A 75 7.86 -5.90 -15.93
CA SER A 75 8.88 -5.43 -14.97
C SER A 75 8.66 -3.98 -14.55
N VAL A 76 8.30 -3.09 -15.50
CA VAL A 76 7.94 -1.69 -15.20
C VAL A 76 6.70 -1.61 -14.30
N SER A 77 5.70 -2.45 -14.52
CA SER A 77 4.49 -2.47 -13.67
C SER A 77 4.79 -2.91 -12.23
N ARG A 78 5.68 -3.90 -12.04
CA ARG A 78 6.12 -4.37 -10.71
C ARG A 78 7.02 -3.35 -10.03
N ALA A 79 7.93 -2.72 -10.76
CA ALA A 79 8.76 -1.63 -10.27
C ALA A 79 7.90 -0.46 -9.77
N ARG A 80 6.86 -0.07 -10.51
CA ARG A 80 5.91 0.98 -10.09
C ARG A 80 5.11 0.59 -8.84
N ARG A 81 4.80 -0.70 -8.66
CA ARG A 81 4.16 -1.21 -7.43
C ARG A 81 5.12 -1.09 -6.24
N LEU A 82 6.38 -1.46 -6.41
CA LEU A 82 7.43 -1.34 -5.40
C LEU A 82 7.70 0.13 -5.04
N GLU A 83 7.83 1.01 -6.03
CA GLU A 83 7.93 2.46 -5.84
C GLU A 83 6.74 2.99 -5.03
N SER A 84 5.52 2.58 -5.36
CA SER A 84 4.32 2.97 -4.63
C SER A 84 4.31 2.47 -3.17
N LEU A 85 4.88 1.29 -2.88
CA LEU A 85 5.05 0.78 -1.51
C LEU A 85 6.07 1.63 -0.75
N ILE A 86 7.23 1.89 -1.34
CA ILE A 86 8.30 2.72 -0.76
C ILE A 86 7.80 4.13 -0.47
N MET A 87 7.08 4.75 -1.41
CA MET A 87 6.46 6.07 -1.20
C MET A 87 5.49 6.06 -0.02
N THR A 88 4.73 4.97 0.17
CA THR A 88 3.80 4.86 1.30
C THR A 88 4.56 4.72 2.63
N ILE A 89 5.70 4.01 2.65
CA ILE A 89 6.61 3.96 3.81
C ILE A 89 7.11 5.37 4.14
N LEU A 90 7.62 6.10 3.15
CA LEU A 90 8.20 7.43 3.37
C LEU A 90 7.17 8.41 3.93
N ILE A 91 5.91 8.36 3.44
CA ILE A 91 4.81 9.16 3.99
C ILE A 91 4.56 8.81 5.46
N SER A 92 4.40 7.53 5.79
CA SER A 92 4.14 7.08 7.16
C SER A 92 5.29 7.41 8.12
N ALA A 93 6.54 7.26 7.66
CA ALA A 93 7.73 7.62 8.42
C ALA A 93 7.81 9.14 8.66
N THR A 94 7.42 9.96 7.68
CA THR A 94 7.36 11.41 7.82
C THR A 94 6.33 11.81 8.87
N ILE A 95 5.13 11.22 8.82
CA ILE A 95 4.06 11.48 9.81
C ILE A 95 4.53 11.09 11.22
N LEU A 96 5.16 9.93 11.37
CA LEU A 96 5.73 9.50 12.64
C LEU A 96 6.77 10.50 13.17
N LEU A 97 7.68 10.95 12.32
CA LEU A 97 8.70 11.93 12.69
C LEU A 97 8.07 13.28 13.07
N THR A 98 7.08 13.75 12.32
CA THR A 98 6.35 14.98 12.63
C THR A 98 5.62 14.89 13.97
N CYS A 99 4.90 13.80 14.25
CA CYS A 99 4.23 13.60 15.53
C CYS A 99 5.22 13.50 16.69
N LEU A 100 6.35 12.82 16.50
CA LEU A 100 7.40 12.71 17.52
C LEU A 100 8.02 14.07 17.84
N LEU A 101 8.38 14.84 16.82
CA LEU A 101 8.93 16.21 16.99
C LEU A 101 7.89 17.15 17.63
N ALA A 102 6.63 17.04 17.22
CA ALA A 102 5.54 17.83 17.80
C ALA A 102 5.39 17.54 19.30
N LYS A 103 5.40 16.26 19.69
CA LYS A 103 5.29 15.85 21.10
C LYS A 103 6.51 16.25 21.93
N ALA A 104 7.71 16.06 21.38
CA ALA A 104 8.95 16.29 22.12
C ALA A 104 9.30 17.78 22.28
N ILE A 105 8.99 18.61 21.28
CA ILE A 105 9.48 20.00 21.21
C ILE A 105 8.32 20.99 21.18
N ILE A 106 7.36 20.82 20.26
CA ILE A 106 6.34 21.85 19.99
C ILE A 106 5.35 21.99 21.14
N ILE A 107 4.83 20.87 21.67
CA ILE A 107 3.84 20.89 22.77
C ILE A 107 4.43 21.47 24.07
N PRO A 108 5.61 21.03 24.55
CA PRO A 108 6.21 21.60 25.76
C PRO A 108 6.58 23.08 25.60
N LEU A 109 7.12 23.46 24.43
CA LEU A 109 7.51 24.84 24.16
C LEU A 109 6.32 25.81 24.15
N ALA A 110 5.17 25.37 23.61
CA ALA A 110 3.93 26.13 23.63
C ALA A 110 3.29 26.24 25.03
N SER A 111 3.60 25.31 25.93
CA SER A 111 3.10 25.29 27.31
C SER A 111 3.85 26.26 28.23
N GLU A 112 5.18 26.33 28.10
CA GLU A 112 6.08 27.06 29.02
C GLU A 112 6.15 28.57 28.75
N ILE A 113 5.98 28.99 27.50
CA ILE A 113 6.24 30.39 27.11
C ILE A 113 4.99 31.26 27.33
N ARG A 114 5.05 32.15 28.33
CA ARG A 114 4.02 33.15 28.66
C ARG A 114 3.66 34.12 27.52
N LEU A 115 4.59 34.36 26.57
CA LEU A 115 4.34 35.23 25.39
C LEU A 115 3.23 34.70 24.47
N PHE A 116 2.83 33.43 24.61
CA PHE A 116 1.78 32.84 23.79
C PHE A 116 0.37 32.96 24.38
N GLU A 117 0.16 33.61 25.53
CA GLU A 117 -1.16 33.63 26.18
C GLU A 117 -2.29 34.21 25.31
N ASP A 118 -2.01 35.27 24.55
CA ASP A 118 -3.00 35.88 23.66
C ASP A 118 -3.20 35.11 22.34
N ILE A 119 -2.17 34.40 21.88
CA ILE A 119 -2.13 33.66 20.60
C ILE A 119 -2.45 32.16 20.76
N LYS A 120 -2.49 31.67 22.00
CA LYS A 120 -2.81 30.29 22.39
C LYS A 120 -4.05 29.72 21.67
N PRO A 121 -5.20 30.43 21.57
CA PRO A 121 -6.36 29.87 20.89
C PRO A 121 -6.16 29.73 19.37
N GLU A 122 -5.37 30.60 18.74
CA GLU A 122 -5.06 30.49 17.30
C GLU A 122 -4.08 29.36 17.03
N ILE A 123 -3.02 29.25 17.82
CA ILE A 123 -2.04 28.15 17.75
C ILE A 123 -2.72 26.81 17.97
N ARG A 124 -3.67 26.75 18.91
CA ARG A 124 -4.48 25.55 19.16
C ARG A 124 -5.32 25.17 17.95
N SER A 125 -6.00 26.12 17.32
CA SER A 125 -6.83 25.85 16.13
C SER A 125 -5.97 25.37 14.94
N ILE A 126 -4.80 25.97 14.74
CA ILE A 126 -3.83 25.53 13.72
C ILE A 126 -3.33 24.11 14.03
N GLY A 127 -3.02 23.83 15.29
CA GLY A 127 -2.59 22.50 15.75
C GLY A 127 -3.65 21.42 15.50
N ILE A 128 -4.92 21.70 15.80
CA ILE A 128 -6.04 20.77 15.53
C ILE A 128 -6.18 20.55 14.02
N GLY A 129 -6.07 21.61 13.22
CA GLY A 129 -6.05 21.50 11.76
C GLY A 129 -4.95 20.58 11.27
N ALA A 130 -3.69 20.88 11.62
CA ALA A 130 -2.55 20.06 11.22
C ALA A 130 -2.72 18.59 11.66
N ALA A 131 -3.19 18.34 12.87
CA ALA A 131 -3.42 16.99 13.36
C ALA A 131 -4.52 16.26 12.55
N TRP A 132 -5.62 16.96 12.23
CA TRP A 132 -6.70 16.39 11.43
C TRP A 132 -6.24 16.08 9.99
N PHE A 133 -5.38 16.92 9.41
CA PHE A 133 -4.74 16.64 8.12
C PHE A 133 -3.88 15.37 8.16
N LEU A 134 -3.05 15.23 9.20
CA LEU A 134 -2.19 14.05 9.37
C LEU A 134 -3.03 12.77 9.52
N VAL A 135 -4.13 12.82 10.29
CA VAL A 135 -5.08 11.69 10.43
C VAL A 135 -5.63 11.24 9.07
N LEU A 136 -6.03 12.18 8.22
CA LEU A 136 -6.57 11.86 6.89
C LEU A 136 -5.51 11.24 5.99
N ILE A 137 -4.30 11.79 5.92
CA ILE A 137 -3.22 11.21 5.13
C ILE A 137 -2.91 9.79 5.62
N GLN A 138 -2.81 9.61 6.95
CA GLN A 138 -2.52 8.31 7.54
C GLN A 138 -3.62 7.29 7.23
N SER A 139 -4.88 7.72 7.25
CA SER A 139 -6.03 6.87 6.90
C SER A 139 -6.03 6.47 5.42
N ILE A 140 -5.68 7.39 4.51
CA ILE A 140 -5.53 7.08 3.08
C ILE A 140 -4.39 6.06 2.87
N ALA A 141 -3.25 6.25 3.55
CA ALA A 141 -2.14 5.30 3.52
C ALA A 141 -2.57 3.91 4.00
N MET A 142 -3.33 3.84 5.09
CA MET A 142 -3.88 2.59 5.64
C MET A 142 -4.79 1.88 4.63
N LEU A 143 -5.75 2.60 4.02
CA LEU A 143 -6.68 2.03 3.03
C LEU A 143 -5.94 1.51 1.79
N LYS A 144 -4.88 2.21 1.37
CA LYS A 144 -4.04 1.78 0.25
C LYS A 144 -3.36 0.44 0.55
N ILE A 145 -2.80 0.28 1.75
CA ILE A 145 -2.16 -0.97 2.18
C ILE A 145 -3.17 -2.09 2.29
N MET A 146 -4.33 -1.81 2.89
CA MET A 146 -5.42 -2.78 3.00
C MET A 146 -5.86 -3.27 1.62
N SER A 147 -5.97 -2.36 0.64
CA SER A 147 -6.29 -2.72 -0.75
C SER A 147 -5.21 -3.59 -1.40
N ILE A 148 -3.94 -3.35 -1.09
CA ILE A 148 -2.83 -4.17 -1.60
C ILE A 148 -2.88 -5.57 -0.99
N ASN A 149 -3.15 -5.68 0.31
CA ASN A 149 -3.31 -6.96 1.01
C ASN A 149 -4.50 -7.76 0.46
N LEU A 150 -5.65 -7.12 0.26
CA LEU A 150 -6.84 -7.77 -0.31
C LEU A 150 -6.59 -8.27 -1.74
N LYS A 151 -5.95 -7.46 -2.59
CA LYS A 151 -5.59 -7.87 -3.96
C LYS A 151 -4.66 -9.07 -3.96
N PHE A 152 -3.69 -9.10 -3.04
CA PHE A 152 -2.78 -10.24 -2.92
C PHE A 152 -3.51 -11.53 -2.55
N ILE A 153 -4.45 -11.47 -1.60
CA ILE A 153 -5.27 -12.63 -1.23
C ILE A 153 -6.08 -13.13 -2.44
N ASN A 154 -6.72 -12.24 -3.19
CA ASN A 154 -7.44 -12.62 -4.41
C ASN A 154 -6.51 -13.26 -5.46
N GLN A 155 -5.30 -12.73 -5.64
CA GLN A 155 -4.30 -13.31 -6.53
C GLN A 155 -3.92 -14.74 -6.12
N ILE A 156 -3.83 -15.02 -4.81
CA ILE A 156 -3.56 -16.37 -4.31
C ILE A 156 -4.72 -17.32 -4.68
N TYR A 157 -5.96 -16.91 -4.46
CA TYR A 157 -7.12 -17.76 -4.79
C TYR A 157 -7.19 -18.09 -6.28
N GLU A 158 -6.97 -17.11 -7.15
CA GLU A 158 -6.92 -17.33 -8.60
C GLU A 158 -5.78 -18.29 -9.01
N LEU A 159 -4.62 -18.21 -8.33
CA LEU A 159 -3.50 -19.11 -8.59
C LEU A 159 -3.82 -20.54 -8.14
N ILE A 160 -4.43 -20.72 -6.97
CA ILE A 160 -4.86 -22.03 -6.47
C ILE A 160 -5.84 -22.67 -7.46
N GLU A 161 -6.85 -21.92 -7.91
CA GLU A 161 -7.84 -22.41 -8.87
C GLU A 161 -7.19 -22.83 -10.20
N LYS A 162 -6.29 -22.00 -10.74
CA LYS A 162 -5.55 -22.34 -11.97
C LYS A 162 -4.70 -23.61 -11.81
N LEU A 163 -4.09 -23.81 -10.64
CA LEU A 163 -3.29 -25.00 -10.35
C LEU A 163 -4.16 -26.26 -10.22
N GLU A 164 -5.34 -26.16 -9.61
CA GLU A 164 -6.29 -27.26 -9.56
C GLU A 164 -6.80 -27.67 -10.94
N LEU A 165 -7.11 -26.69 -11.80
CA LEU A 165 -7.50 -26.95 -13.18
C LEU A 165 -6.37 -27.62 -13.96
N HIS A 166 -5.13 -27.14 -13.84
CA HIS A 166 -3.98 -27.78 -14.48
C HIS A 166 -3.76 -29.20 -13.97
N ARG A 167 -3.92 -29.45 -12.66
CA ARG A 167 -3.80 -30.79 -12.06
C ARG A 167 -4.87 -31.75 -12.59
N LYS A 168 -6.10 -31.29 -12.83
CA LYS A 168 -7.19 -32.12 -13.38
C LYS A 168 -7.03 -32.38 -14.89
N VAL A 169 -6.52 -31.40 -15.65
CA VAL A 169 -6.35 -31.51 -17.11
C VAL A 169 -5.12 -32.34 -17.52
N GLN A 170 -4.04 -32.31 -16.74
CA GLN A 170 -2.82 -33.10 -16.96
C GLN A 170 -3.07 -34.61 -17.21
N PRO A 171 -3.76 -35.36 -16.32
CA PRO A 171 -4.02 -36.79 -16.53
C PRO A 171 -4.97 -37.05 -17.71
N TYR A 172 -5.91 -36.15 -17.99
CA TYR A 172 -6.77 -36.25 -19.17
C TYR A 172 -5.98 -36.11 -20.47
N LYS A 173 -5.10 -35.10 -20.58
CA LYS A 173 -4.20 -34.95 -21.73
C LYS A 173 -3.29 -36.16 -21.92
N ASN A 174 -2.76 -36.72 -20.83
CA ASN A 174 -1.88 -37.89 -20.92
C ASN A 174 -2.64 -39.13 -21.42
N SER A 175 -3.86 -39.36 -20.94
CA SER A 175 -4.69 -40.50 -21.39
C SER A 175 -5.14 -40.38 -22.85
N GLU A 176 -5.52 -39.19 -23.30
CA GLU A 176 -5.79 -38.89 -24.73
C GLU A 176 -4.57 -39.14 -25.61
N ARG A 177 -3.39 -38.71 -25.15
CA ARG A 177 -2.13 -38.88 -25.89
C ARG A 177 -1.75 -40.35 -26.03
N ILE A 178 -1.86 -41.12 -24.94
CA ILE A 178 -1.63 -42.58 -24.95
C ILE A 178 -2.60 -43.26 -25.92
N LYS A 179 -3.90 -42.91 -25.90
CA LYS A 179 -4.87 -43.47 -26.85
C LYS A 179 -4.50 -43.21 -28.31
N ARG A 180 -4.10 -41.99 -28.66
CA ARG A 180 -3.69 -41.63 -30.03
C ARG A 180 -2.41 -42.36 -30.46
N GLU A 181 -1.46 -42.54 -29.55
CA GLU A 181 -0.24 -43.30 -29.81
C GLU A 181 -0.51 -44.81 -29.97
N SER A 182 -1.43 -45.37 -29.19
CA SER A 182 -1.89 -46.76 -29.37
C SER A 182 -2.62 -46.97 -30.69
N GLN A 183 -3.41 -45.99 -31.13
CA GLN A 183 -4.17 -46.06 -32.38
C GLN A 183 -3.25 -45.96 -33.60
N LYS A 184 -2.29 -45.02 -33.58
CA LYS A 184 -1.25 -44.94 -34.63
C LYS A 184 -0.42 -46.21 -34.78
N LYS A 185 -0.09 -46.89 -33.67
CA LYS A 185 0.64 -48.16 -33.72
C LYS A 185 -0.18 -49.28 -34.37
N LYS A 186 -1.49 -49.26 -34.16
CA LYS A 186 -2.43 -50.22 -34.75
C LYS A 186 -2.63 -49.97 -36.25
N ASP A 187 -2.74 -48.70 -36.63
CA ASP A 187 -2.84 -48.30 -38.04
C ASP A 187 -1.53 -48.57 -38.82
N GLN A 188 -0.38 -48.69 -38.14
CA GLN A 188 0.89 -49.09 -38.76
C GLN A 188 1.04 -50.60 -38.88
N SER A 189 0.57 -51.39 -37.90
CA SER A 189 0.61 -52.86 -38.00
C SER A 189 -0.31 -53.39 -39.10
N ASP A 190 -1.48 -52.77 -39.29
CA ASP A 190 -2.44 -53.18 -40.33
C ASP A 190 -1.96 -52.81 -41.75
N ASN A 191 -0.97 -51.91 -41.91
CA ASN A 191 -0.38 -51.58 -43.22
C ASN A 191 0.87 -52.42 -43.56
N ASP A 192 1.45 -53.14 -42.60
CA ASP A 192 2.63 -53.99 -42.81
C ASP A 192 2.25 -55.46 -43.13
N GLU A 193 0.95 -55.82 -43.06
CA GLU A 193 0.41 -57.17 -43.35
C GLU A 193 -0.21 -57.32 -44.76
N ASP A 194 -0.25 -56.25 -45.57
CA ASP A 194 -0.67 -56.22 -46.99
C ASP A 194 0.54 -56.10 -47.95
#